data_AF-A0A5S9IJC7-F1
#
_entry.id   AF-A0A5S9IJC7-F1
#
_cell.length_a   1.000
_cell.length_b   1.000
_cell.length_c   1.000
_cell.angle_alpha   90.00
_cell.angle_beta   90.00
_cell.angle_gamma   90.00
#
_symmetry.space_group_name_H-M   'P 1'
#
loop_
_entity.id
_entity.type
_entity.pdbx_description
1 polymer ?
#
loop_
_entity_poly.entity_id
_entity_poly.type
_entity_poly.pdbx_seq_one_letter_code
_entity_poly.pdbx_strand_id
1 'polypeptide(L)'
;MTKYILCLFVLLASCANDHILEPPDYDTPSSDPVWVESSAKGSSQKLAISKAWRNAMLQFIKQNMSGDLYARNVGRINGFVIENWRSYAIGDPEMPQIIQRYHNRKVRIRAHIRGEIIYDVQRQLH
;
A
#
# COMPACT_ATOMS: atom_id res chain seq x y z
N MET A 1 75.62 -13.47 15.78
CA MET A 1 74.58 -13.42 16.83
C MET A 1 73.57 -12.35 16.46
N THR A 2 72.25 -12.45 16.50
CA THR A 2 71.26 -13.52 16.69
C THR A 2 69.91 -12.82 16.43
N LYS A 3 69.13 -13.27 15.44
CA LYS A 3 67.64 -13.13 15.30
C LYS A 3 67.12 -11.67 15.16
N TYR A 4 66.17 -11.32 14.29
CA TYR A 4 64.82 -11.86 14.16
C TYR A 4 64.26 -11.65 12.74
N ILE A 5 63.72 -12.73 12.21
CA ILE A 5 62.78 -12.79 11.08
C ILE A 5 61.43 -12.31 11.63
N LEU A 6 60.80 -11.33 10.98
CA LEU A 6 59.40 -11.00 11.22
C LEU A 6 58.65 -11.02 9.89
N CYS A 7 57.70 -11.94 9.84
CA CYS A 7 56.88 -12.33 8.72
C CYS A 7 56.12 -11.14 8.14
N LEU A 8 56.32 -10.90 6.84
CA LEU A 8 55.44 -10.07 6.03
C LEU A 8 54.14 -10.87 5.80
N PHE A 9 53.08 -10.50 6.53
CA PHE A 9 51.75 -11.05 6.33
C PHE A 9 51.16 -10.54 5.01
N VAL A 10 50.82 -11.49 4.15
CA VAL A 10 49.90 -11.33 3.01
C VAL A 10 48.48 -11.22 3.55
N LEU A 11 47.75 -10.16 3.19
CA LEU A 11 46.28 -10.07 3.22
C LEU A 11 45.89 -9.04 2.15
N LEU A 12 45.69 -9.51 0.92
CA LEU A 12 44.38 -9.83 0.33
C LEU A 12 43.54 -8.56 0.04
N ALA A 13 43.63 -8.18 -1.23
CA ALA A 13 42.60 -7.58 -2.08
C ALA A 13 41.25 -7.30 -1.39
N SER A 14 41.03 -6.04 -1.03
CA SER A 14 39.68 -5.48 -0.95
C SER A 14 39.36 -4.87 -2.32
N CYS A 15 38.97 -5.72 -3.26
CA CYS A 15 38.34 -5.26 -4.50
C CYS A 15 36.86 -5.05 -4.20
N ALA A 16 36.51 -3.76 -4.09
CA ALA A 16 35.20 -3.15 -4.28
C ALA A 16 34.08 -4.14 -4.61
N ASN A 17 33.33 -4.52 -3.58
CA ASN A 17 31.96 -4.97 -3.78
C ASN A 17 31.10 -3.70 -3.87
N ASP A 18 31.17 -3.02 -5.02
CA ASP A 18 30.23 -1.96 -5.39
C ASP A 18 28.86 -2.60 -5.65
N HIS A 19 28.23 -3.11 -4.59
CA HIS A 19 26.78 -3.18 -4.57
C HIS A 19 26.30 -1.73 -4.49
N ILE A 20 26.16 -1.13 -5.67
CA ILE A 20 25.27 0.01 -5.89
C ILE A 20 23.92 -0.46 -5.34
N LEU A 21 23.65 -0.09 -4.08
CA LEU A 21 22.30 -0.06 -3.55
C LEU A 21 21.62 1.04 -4.36
N GLU A 22 21.00 0.63 -5.48
CA GLU A 22 20.07 1.51 -6.17
C GLU A 22 19.13 2.06 -5.10
N PRO A 23 19.01 3.40 -4.97
CA PRO A 23 18.08 3.97 -4.02
C PRO A 23 16.70 3.34 -4.32
N PRO A 24 15.97 2.86 -3.30
CA PRO A 24 14.63 2.33 -3.54
C PRO A 24 13.83 3.36 -4.35
N ASP A 25 13.39 2.95 -5.54
CA ASP A 25 12.55 3.76 -6.43
C ASP A 25 11.24 4.10 -5.70
N TYR A 26 11.19 5.26 -5.05
CA TYR A 26 10.06 5.67 -4.21
C TYR A 26 8.90 6.31 -4.99
N ASP A 27 8.98 6.44 -6.32
CA ASP A 27 8.05 7.29 -7.08
C ASP A 27 7.08 6.56 -8.02
N THR A 28 7.13 5.23 -8.12
CA THR A 28 6.15 4.49 -8.92
C THR A 28 5.08 3.87 -8.01
N PRO A 29 3.80 4.28 -8.10
CA PRO A 29 2.74 3.58 -7.39
C PRO A 29 2.75 2.12 -7.85
N SER A 30 2.96 1.18 -6.92
CA SER A 30 2.99 -0.24 -7.27
C SER A 30 1.62 -0.64 -7.83
N SER A 31 1.65 -1.22 -9.04
CA SER A 31 0.47 -1.83 -9.66
C SER A 31 0.06 -3.14 -8.98
N ASP A 32 0.89 -3.65 -8.07
CA ASP A 32 0.64 -4.92 -7.43
C ASP A 32 -0.59 -4.86 -6.53
N PRO A 33 -1.31 -5.97 -6.39
CA PRO A 33 -2.33 -6.13 -5.37
C PRO A 33 -1.82 -5.84 -3.96
N VAL A 34 -2.55 -5.03 -3.19
CA VAL A 34 -2.19 -4.68 -1.80
C VAL A 34 -3.29 -5.05 -0.83
N TRP A 35 -2.88 -5.59 0.33
CA TRP A 35 -3.78 -5.84 1.45
C TRP A 35 -3.84 -4.62 2.38
N VAL A 36 -5.03 -4.07 2.57
CA VAL A 36 -5.26 -2.90 3.42
C VAL A 36 -6.30 -3.23 4.48
N GLU A 37 -5.98 -2.97 5.74
CA GLU A 37 -6.92 -3.14 6.84
C GLU A 37 -7.76 -1.89 7.04
N SER A 38 -9.08 -2.05 7.16
CA SER A 38 -9.95 -0.94 7.46
C SER A 38 -11.14 -1.35 8.30
N SER A 39 -11.72 -0.36 8.98
CA SER A 39 -12.93 -0.55 9.77
C SER A 39 -13.93 0.56 9.50
N ALA A 40 -15.21 0.23 9.56
CA ALA A 40 -16.27 1.20 9.40
C ALA A 40 -17.51 0.84 10.21
N LYS A 41 -18.30 1.87 10.51
CA LYS A 41 -19.61 1.74 11.14
C LYS A 41 -20.73 1.79 10.09
N GLY A 42 -21.76 0.98 10.26
CA GLY A 42 -22.94 0.95 9.40
C GLY A 42 -24.19 0.51 10.14
N SER A 43 -25.36 0.98 9.70
CA SER A 43 -26.66 0.55 10.22
C SER A 43 -26.93 -0.94 9.98
N SER A 44 -26.28 -1.53 8.98
CA SER A 44 -26.25 -2.96 8.71
C SER A 44 -24.82 -3.46 8.49
N GLN A 45 -24.62 -4.78 8.58
CA GLN A 45 -23.34 -5.41 8.28
C GLN A 45 -22.89 -5.13 6.83
N LYS A 46 -23.79 -5.29 5.85
CA LYS A 46 -23.50 -5.01 4.43
C LYS A 46 -23.03 -3.56 4.22
N LEU A 47 -23.70 -2.60 4.85
CA LEU A 47 -23.30 -1.19 4.76
C LEU A 47 -21.96 -0.93 5.45
N ALA A 48 -21.70 -1.55 6.60
CA ALA A 48 -20.43 -1.43 7.31
C ALA A 48 -19.27 -2.01 6.48
N ILE A 49 -19.48 -3.15 5.81
CA ILE A 49 -18.51 -3.79 4.92
C ILE A 49 -18.18 -2.88 3.72
N SER A 50 -19.21 -2.40 3.01
CA SER A 50 -19.00 -1.52 1.85
C SER A 50 -18.30 -0.21 2.25
N LYS A 51 -18.62 0.35 3.42
CA LYS A 51 -17.89 1.51 3.94
C LYS A 51 -16.43 1.16 4.29
N ALA A 52 -16.16 -0.01 4.86
CA ALA A 52 -14.79 -0.42 5.19
C ALA A 52 -13.94 -0.62 3.94
N TRP A 53 -14.49 -1.20 2.86
CA TRP A 53 -13.84 -1.29 1.55
C TRP A 53 -13.45 0.08 1.00
N ARG A 54 -14.41 1.01 0.95
CA ARG A 54 -14.15 2.38 0.47
C ARG A 54 -13.10 3.10 1.33
N ASN A 55 -13.17 2.95 2.65
CA ASN A 55 -12.17 3.51 3.54
C ASN A 55 -10.77 2.92 3.28
N ALA A 56 -10.66 1.61 3.03
CA ALA A 56 -9.40 0.97 2.69
C ALA A 56 -8.82 1.53 1.38
N MET A 57 -9.65 1.71 0.35
CA MET A 57 -9.23 2.30 -0.92
C MET A 57 -8.80 3.76 -0.77
N LEU A 58 -9.53 4.56 0.00
CA LEU A 58 -9.14 5.94 0.28
C LEU A 58 -7.82 6.02 1.05
N GLN A 59 -7.59 5.12 2.00
CA GLN A 59 -6.31 5.01 2.70
C GLN A 59 -5.18 4.65 1.75
N PHE A 60 -5.39 3.66 0.88
CA PHE A 60 -4.44 3.25 -0.14
C PHE A 60 -4.09 4.41 -1.10
N ILE A 61 -5.10 5.10 -1.62
CA ILE A 61 -4.93 6.26 -2.50
C ILE A 61 -4.16 7.37 -1.80
N LYS A 62 -4.52 7.70 -0.55
CA LYS A 62 -3.85 8.73 0.22
C LYS A 62 -2.36 8.41 0.48
N GLN A 63 -2.01 7.13 0.61
CA GLN A 63 -0.63 6.69 0.84
C GLN A 63 0.23 6.72 -0.43
N ASN A 64 -0.39 6.60 -1.61
CA ASN A 64 0.33 6.47 -2.89
C ASN A 64 0.20 7.71 -3.80
N MET A 65 -0.53 8.74 -3.36
CA MET A 65 -0.62 10.02 -4.07
C MET A 65 0.05 11.14 -3.28
N SER A 66 0.54 12.16 -3.99
CA SER A 66 1.08 13.34 -3.33
C SER A 66 0.01 14.01 -2.46
N GLY A 67 0.40 14.44 -1.26
CA GLY A 67 -0.52 15.00 -0.26
C GLY A 67 -1.31 16.19 -0.78
N ASP A 68 -0.65 17.08 -1.54
CA ASP A 68 -1.28 18.25 -2.16
C ASP A 68 -2.31 17.89 -3.22
N LEU A 69 -1.99 16.93 -4.09
CA LEU A 69 -2.89 16.46 -5.14
C LEU A 69 -4.13 15.79 -4.54
N TYR A 70 -3.93 14.97 -3.51
CA TYR A 70 -5.02 14.33 -2.76
C TYR A 70 -5.91 15.38 -2.08
N ALA A 71 -5.32 16.33 -1.35
CA ALA A 71 -6.06 17.33 -0.60
C ALA A 71 -6.93 18.22 -1.49
N ARG A 72 -6.40 18.67 -2.64
CA ARG A 72 -7.15 19.49 -3.62
C ARG A 72 -8.30 18.75 -4.28
N ASN A 73 -8.23 17.42 -4.36
CA ASN A 73 -9.17 16.59 -5.12
C ASN A 73 -9.99 15.61 -4.26
N VAL A 74 -9.94 15.71 -2.93
CA VAL A 74 -10.56 14.74 -2.01
C VAL A 74 -12.05 14.46 -2.31
N GLY A 75 -12.81 15.48 -2.74
CA GLY A 75 -14.20 15.33 -3.14
C GLY A 75 -14.38 14.44 -4.38
N ARG A 76 -13.59 14.70 -5.43
CA ARG A 76 -13.59 13.91 -6.68
C ARG A 76 -13.13 12.47 -6.43
N ILE A 77 -12.07 12.29 -5.66
CA ILE A 77 -11.54 10.98 -5.27
C ILE A 77 -12.60 10.17 -4.49
N ASN A 78 -13.29 10.80 -3.53
CA ASN A 78 -14.37 10.16 -2.79
C ASN A 78 -15.51 9.73 -3.73
N GLY A 79 -15.94 10.60 -4.65
CA GLY A 79 -16.96 10.27 -5.65
C GLY A 79 -16.57 9.06 -6.49
N PHE A 80 -15.36 9.09 -7.04
CA PHE A 80 -14.81 7.97 -7.82
C PHE A 80 -14.81 6.65 -7.05
N VAL A 81 -14.32 6.65 -5.80
CA VAL A 81 -14.29 5.44 -4.97
C VAL A 81 -15.71 4.96 -4.64
N ILE A 82 -16.66 5.86 -4.38
CA ILE A 82 -18.06 5.48 -4.12
C ILE A 82 -18.67 4.71 -5.30
N GLU A 83 -18.37 5.14 -6.52
CA GLU A 83 -18.91 4.57 -7.75
C GLU A 83 -18.17 3.29 -8.17
N ASN A 84 -16.84 3.26 -8.03
CA ASN A 84 -16.00 2.26 -8.70
C ASN A 84 -15.32 1.24 -7.77
N TRP A 85 -15.47 1.34 -6.44
CA TRP A 85 -14.71 0.49 -5.49
C TRP A 85 -14.79 -1.01 -5.79
N ARG A 86 -15.93 -1.53 -6.26
CA ARG A 86 -16.09 -2.96 -6.53
C ARG A 86 -15.15 -3.48 -7.63
N SER A 87 -14.86 -2.65 -8.64
CA SER A 87 -14.00 -3.02 -9.77
C SER A 87 -12.54 -3.24 -9.35
N TYR A 88 -12.13 -2.59 -8.25
CA TYR A 88 -10.78 -2.67 -7.71
C TYR A 88 -10.65 -3.64 -6.53
N ALA A 89 -11.75 -4.29 -6.12
CA ALA A 89 -11.70 -5.36 -5.13
C ALA A 89 -11.18 -6.64 -5.79
N ILE A 90 -10.25 -7.34 -5.13
CA ILE A 90 -9.79 -8.65 -5.55
C ILE A 90 -10.53 -9.70 -4.72
N GLY A 91 -11.20 -10.63 -5.40
CA GLY A 91 -12.12 -11.60 -4.78
C GLY A 91 -13.56 -11.10 -4.76
N ASP A 92 -14.39 -11.69 -3.90
CA ASP A 92 -15.80 -11.30 -3.76
C ASP A 92 -15.92 -10.09 -2.81
N PRO A 93 -16.37 -8.91 -3.31
CA PRO A 93 -16.56 -7.73 -2.47
C PRO A 93 -17.65 -7.88 -1.41
N GLU A 94 -18.60 -8.81 -1.57
CA GLU A 94 -19.64 -9.11 -0.57
C GLU A 94 -19.13 -10.04 0.54
N MET A 95 -18.04 -10.78 0.29
CA MET A 95 -17.39 -11.70 1.23
C MET A 95 -15.92 -11.34 1.48
N PRO A 96 -15.62 -10.16 2.07
CA PRO A 96 -14.25 -9.80 2.40
C PRO A 96 -13.67 -10.68 3.51
N GLN A 97 -12.35 -10.66 3.65
CA GLN A 97 -11.70 -11.25 4.82
C GLN A 97 -12.04 -10.45 6.08
N ILE A 98 -12.91 -11.00 6.93
CA ILE A 98 -13.33 -10.37 8.18
C ILE A 98 -12.27 -10.59 9.26
N ILE A 99 -11.68 -9.50 9.76
CA ILE A 99 -10.76 -9.51 10.91
C ILE A 99 -11.55 -9.41 12.22
N GLN A 100 -12.56 -8.53 12.24
CA GLN A 100 -13.45 -8.35 13.38
C GLN A 100 -14.90 -8.41 12.91
N ARG A 101 -15.65 -9.38 13.44
CA ARG A 101 -17.07 -9.57 13.15
C ARG A 101 -17.88 -8.33 13.51
N TYR A 102 -19.04 -8.21 12.87
CA TYR A 102 -19.95 -7.08 13.08
C TYR A 102 -20.44 -7.02 14.52
N HIS A 103 -19.98 -6.00 15.26
CA HIS A 103 -20.35 -5.76 16.65
C HIS A 103 -20.40 -4.26 16.90
N ASN A 104 -21.37 -3.78 17.70
CA ASN A 104 -21.59 -2.35 17.93
C ASN A 104 -21.63 -1.53 16.64
N ARG A 105 -22.33 -2.07 15.64
CA ARG A 105 -22.47 -1.48 14.30
C ARG A 105 -21.15 -1.31 13.54
N LYS A 106 -20.06 -1.93 13.98
CA LYS A 106 -18.72 -1.80 13.40
C LYS A 106 -18.22 -3.14 12.88
N VAL A 107 -17.51 -3.14 11.76
CA VAL A 107 -16.77 -4.29 11.22
C VAL A 107 -15.33 -3.88 10.94
N ARG A 108 -14.38 -4.82 11.01
CA ARG A 108 -13.02 -4.65 10.50
C ARG A 108 -12.73 -5.73 9.45
N ILE A 109 -12.21 -5.33 8.31
CA ILE A 109 -11.89 -6.21 7.19
C ILE A 109 -10.43 -6.02 6.77
N ARG A 110 -9.89 -7.06 6.12
CA ARG A 110 -8.72 -6.97 5.25
C ARG A 110 -9.21 -6.90 3.82
N ALA A 111 -8.96 -5.77 3.16
CA ALA A 111 -9.33 -5.51 1.77
C ALA A 111 -8.15 -5.84 0.87
N HIS A 112 -8.36 -6.65 -0.17
CA HIS A 112 -7.36 -6.87 -1.21
C HIS A 112 -7.71 -5.97 -2.40
N ILE A 113 -6.83 -5.02 -2.71
CA ILE A 113 -7.10 -3.91 -3.61
C ILE A 113 -6.16 -4.00 -4.80
N ARG A 114 -6.68 -3.78 -6.02
CA ARG A 114 -5.87 -3.62 -7.23
C ARG A 114 -5.14 -2.28 -7.20
N GLY A 115 -3.82 -2.28 -7.38
CA GLY A 115 -3.00 -1.07 -7.44
C GLY A 115 -3.39 -0.09 -8.56
N GLU A 116 -3.98 -0.63 -9.63
CA GLU A 116 -4.50 0.08 -10.82
C GLU A 116 -5.37 1.30 -10.49
N ILE A 117 -6.07 1.26 -9.33
CA ILE A 117 -6.94 2.34 -8.86
C ILE A 117 -6.21 3.70 -8.77
N ILE A 118 -4.89 3.71 -8.50
CA ILE A 118 -4.12 4.95 -8.40
C ILE A 118 -4.04 5.65 -9.76
N TYR A 119 -3.73 4.90 -10.81
CA TYR A 119 -3.60 5.44 -12.17
C TYR A 119 -4.95 5.93 -12.70
N ASP A 120 -6.02 5.19 -12.46
CA ASP A 120 -7.36 5.57 -12.91
C ASP A 120 -7.88 6.83 -12.19
N VAL A 121 -7.59 6.95 -10.88
CA VAL A 121 -7.89 8.18 -10.12
C VAL A 121 -7.10 9.34 -10.72
N GLN A 122 -5.79 9.22 -10.90
CA GLN A 122 -4.97 10.29 -11.47
C GLN A 122 -5.46 10.71 -12.86
N ARG A 123 -5.79 9.74 -13.72
CA ARG A 123 -6.34 9.98 -15.06
C ARG A 123 -7.65 10.78 -15.04
N GLN A 124 -8.50 10.59 -14.04
CA GLN A 124 -9.75 11.35 -13.91
C GLN A 124 -9.56 12.76 -13.33
N LEU A 125 -8.43 13.06 -12.70
CA LEU A 125 -8.18 14.37 -12.09
C LEU A 125 -7.59 15.38 -13.07
N HIS A 126 -6.90 14.90 -14.10
CA HIS A 126 -6.45 15.67 -15.27
C HIS A 126 -7.59 15.94 -16.26
#